data_AF-A0A822AG70-F1
#
_entry.id   AF-A0A822AG70-F1
#
_cell.length_a   1.000
_cell.length_b   1.000
_cell.length_c   1.000
_cell.angle_alpha   90.00
_cell.angle_beta   90.00
_cell.angle_gamma   90.00
#
_symmetry.space_group_name_H-M   'P 1'
#
loop_
_entity.id
_entity.type
_entity.pdbx_description
1 polymer ?
#
loop_
_entity_poly.entity_id
_entity_poly.type
_entity_poly.pdbx_seq_one_letter_code
_entity_poly.pdbx_strand_id
1 'polypeptide(L)'
;MDNENFEVLGDSFLKLMVSMSLYYRYPLASPGLLTAKKIKQISNENLYRLAVQKQLKIYLNVKKIVFRGKDANWLPPGYKINETELTTGQQYSHQNAKRKAFSDMIEAFIGAFLISTNYMTTIKFMDWLG
;
A
#
# COMPACT_ATOMS: atom_id res chain seq x y z
N MET A 1 0.02 16.35 5.41
CA MET A 1 1.15 15.40 5.47
C MET A 1 1.23 14.75 4.11
N ASP A 2 2.41 14.79 3.51
CA ASP A 2 2.64 14.23 2.18
C ASP A 2 2.77 12.71 2.24
N ASN A 3 2.41 12.03 1.15
CA ASN A 3 2.45 10.57 1.03
C ASN A 3 3.84 10.00 1.40
N GLU A 4 4.90 10.72 1.02
CA GLU A 4 6.30 10.36 1.29
C GLU A 4 6.60 10.26 2.79
N ASN A 5 6.00 11.12 3.63
CA ASN A 5 6.21 11.04 5.08
C ASN A 5 5.54 9.80 5.70
N PHE A 6 4.38 9.42 5.20
CA PHE A 6 3.71 8.19 5.63
C PHE A 6 4.47 6.95 5.17
N GLU A 7 5.00 6.95 3.95
CA GLU A 7 5.86 5.89 3.42
C GLU A 7 7.08 5.68 4.34
N VAL A 8 7.84 6.74 4.63
CA VAL A 8 9.04 6.66 5.48
C VAL A 8 8.73 6.14 6.88
N LEU A 9 7.64 6.63 7.50
CA LEU A 9 7.22 6.17 8.82
C LEU A 9 6.78 4.70 8.78
N GLY A 10 5.99 4.34 7.79
CA GLY A 10 5.46 2.99 7.62
C GLY A 10 6.53 1.96 7.31
N ASP A 11 7.50 2.27 6.45
CA ASP A 11 8.67 1.43 6.17
C ASP A 11 9.50 1.17 7.44
N SER A 12 9.75 2.23 8.22
CA SER A 12 10.48 2.11 9.48
C SER A 12 9.76 1.20 10.47
N PHE A 13 8.45 1.39 10.63
CA PHE A 13 7.61 0.58 11.52
C PHE A 13 7.51 -0.88 11.03
N LEU A 14 7.29 -1.09 9.74
CA LEU A 14 7.25 -2.42 9.10
C LEU A 14 8.55 -3.19 9.35
N LYS A 15 9.70 -2.55 9.13
CA LYS A 15 11.02 -3.15 9.37
C LYS A 15 11.24 -3.55 10.83
N LEU A 16 10.77 -2.72 11.78
CA LEU A 16 10.85 -3.00 13.20
C LEU A 16 9.97 -4.19 13.59
N MET A 17 8.69 -4.15 13.23
CA MET A 17 7.72 -5.17 13.61
C MET A 17 8.05 -6.53 13.00
N VAL A 18 8.47 -6.57 11.73
CA VAL A 18 8.93 -7.82 11.10
C VAL A 18 10.16 -8.36 11.82
N SER A 19 11.15 -7.50 12.13
CA SER A 19 12.33 -7.91 12.89
C SER A 19 11.98 -8.51 14.26
N MET A 20 11.11 -7.84 15.02
CA MET A 20 10.67 -8.33 16.33
C MET A 20 9.91 -9.65 16.19
N SER A 21 8.97 -9.75 15.25
CA SER A 21 8.18 -10.97 15.04
C SER A 21 9.06 -12.18 14.69
N LEU A 22 10.07 -11.99 13.85
CA LEU A 22 11.00 -13.06 13.46
C LEU A 22 11.90 -13.47 14.63
N TYR A 23 12.37 -12.51 15.43
CA TYR A 23 13.17 -12.78 16.61
C TYR A 23 12.39 -13.63 17.63
N TYR A 24 11.15 -13.26 17.93
CA TYR A 24 10.30 -14.02 18.85
C TYR A 24 9.89 -15.39 18.29
N ARG A 25 9.65 -15.49 16.98
CA ARG A 25 9.18 -16.74 16.36
C ARG A 25 10.29 -17.76 16.13
N TYR A 26 11.54 -17.31 15.99
CA TYR A 26 12.69 -18.16 15.72
C TYR A 26 13.86 -17.85 16.67
N PRO A 27 13.72 -18.11 17.99
CA PRO A 27 14.72 -17.71 18.99
C PRO A 27 16.09 -18.38 18.82
N LEU A 28 16.15 -19.53 18.13
CA LEU A 28 17.38 -20.29 17.88
C LEU A 28 17.92 -20.10 16.44
N ALA A 29 17.28 -19.27 15.62
CA ALA A 29 17.73 -19.05 14.26
C ALA A 29 19.00 -18.19 14.19
N SER A 30 19.86 -18.48 13.22
CA SER A 30 21.05 -17.67 12.98
C SER A 30 20.69 -16.26 12.48
N PRO A 31 21.52 -15.24 12.75
CA PRO A 31 21.30 -13.88 12.25
C PRO A 31 21.12 -13.81 10.73
N GLY A 32 21.85 -14.65 9.97
CA GLY A 32 21.72 -14.73 8.52
C GLY A 32 20.36 -15.25 8.06
N LEU A 33 19.82 -16.29 8.73
CA LEU A 33 18.50 -16.82 8.42
C LEU A 33 17.39 -15.81 8.72
N LEU A 34 17.48 -15.12 9.86
CA LEU A 34 16.52 -14.08 10.25
C LEU A 34 16.54 -12.92 9.24
N THR A 35 17.73 -12.50 8.81
CA THR A 35 17.90 -11.44 7.80
C THR A 35 17.32 -11.85 6.45
N ALA A 36 17.59 -13.07 5.99
CA ALA A 36 17.04 -13.58 4.73
C ALA A 36 15.50 -13.65 4.77
N LYS A 37 14.92 -14.12 5.88
CA LYS A 37 13.46 -14.14 6.08
C LYS A 37 12.87 -12.74 6.10
N LYS A 38 13.50 -11.79 6.80
CA LYS A 38 13.10 -10.39 6.85
C LYS A 38 13.05 -9.78 5.46
N ILE A 39 14.16 -9.85 4.71
CA ILE A 39 14.27 -9.28 3.36
C ILE A 39 13.17 -9.85 2.45
N LYS A 40 12.91 -11.16 2.54
CA LYS A 40 11.82 -11.79 1.77
C LYS A 40 10.44 -11.22 2.12
N GLN A 41 10.14 -11.04 3.40
CA GLN A 41 8.84 -10.52 3.86
C GLN A 41 8.63 -9.05 3.50
N ILE A 42 9.64 -8.20 3.67
CA ILE A 42 9.54 -6.75 3.38
C ILE A 42 9.88 -6.40 1.93
N SER A 43 10.09 -7.39 1.05
CA SER A 43 10.41 -7.11 -0.35
C SER A 43 9.22 -6.47 -1.08
N ASN A 44 9.50 -5.51 -1.96
CA ASN A 44 8.47 -4.84 -2.77
C ASN A 44 7.64 -5.83 -3.59
N GLU A 45 8.24 -6.95 -4.03
CA GLU A 45 7.53 -8.02 -4.71
C GLU A 45 6.51 -8.72 -3.79
N ASN A 46 6.89 -9.00 -2.54
CA ASN A 46 5.97 -9.58 -1.56
C ASN A 46 4.85 -8.58 -1.23
N LEU A 47 5.17 -7.32 -0.96
CA LEU A 47 4.18 -6.28 -0.63
C LEU A 47 3.22 -6.03 -1.81
N TYR A 48 3.72 -6.01 -3.03
CA TYR A 48 2.89 -5.97 -4.24
C TYR A 48 1.93 -7.16 -4.30
N ARG A 49 2.43 -8.39 -4.08
CA ARG A 49 1.61 -9.59 -4.10
C ARG A 49 0.50 -9.52 -3.04
N LEU A 50 0.81 -9.07 -1.83
CA LEU A 50 -0.17 -8.90 -0.76
C LEU A 50 -1.22 -7.83 -1.14
N ALA A 51 -0.79 -6.70 -1.71
CA ALA A 51 -1.71 -5.66 -2.18
C ALA A 51 -2.69 -6.17 -3.25
N VAL A 52 -2.22 -7.02 -4.17
CA VAL A 52 -3.08 -7.66 -5.18
C VAL A 52 -4.04 -8.66 -4.54
N GLN A 53 -3.55 -9.53 -3.64
CA GLN A 53 -4.36 -10.55 -2.95
C GLN A 53 -5.48 -9.92 -2.11
N LYS A 54 -5.20 -8.79 -1.46
CA LYS A 54 -6.16 -8.04 -0.65
C LYS A 54 -7.01 -7.05 -1.45
N GLN A 55 -6.91 -7.05 -2.77
CA GLN A 55 -7.62 -6.15 -3.68
C GLN A 55 -7.36 -4.66 -3.41
N LEU A 56 -6.24 -4.32 -2.76
CA LEU A 56 -5.88 -2.93 -2.42
C LEU A 56 -5.42 -2.13 -3.63
N LYS A 57 -5.17 -2.80 -4.77
CA LYS A 57 -4.76 -2.16 -6.03
C LYS A 57 -5.71 -1.07 -6.51
N ILE A 58 -6.98 -1.13 -6.14
CA ILE A 58 -8.01 -0.15 -6.54
C ILE A 58 -7.81 1.21 -5.89
N TYR A 59 -7.08 1.26 -4.76
CA TYR A 59 -6.78 2.49 -4.03
C TYR A 59 -5.52 3.19 -4.54
N LEU A 60 -4.74 2.53 -5.42
CA LEU A 60 -3.55 3.12 -5.99
C LEU A 60 -3.92 4.05 -7.16
N ASN A 61 -3.63 5.34 -6.99
CA ASN A 61 -3.65 6.32 -8.08
C ASN A 61 -2.23 6.83 -8.33
N VAL A 62 -1.65 6.42 -9.46
CA VAL A 62 -0.31 6.82 -9.90
C VAL A 62 -0.36 8.07 -10.77
N LYS A 63 -1.47 8.28 -11.49
CA LYS A 63 -1.70 9.51 -12.25
C LYS A 63 -2.18 10.60 -11.31
N LYS A 64 -1.66 11.82 -11.51
CA LYS A 64 -2.17 13.02 -10.84
C LYS A 64 -3.67 13.12 -11.09
N ILE A 65 -4.44 13.21 -10.01
CA ILE A 65 -5.89 13.37 -10.12
C ILE A 65 -6.18 14.80 -10.56
N VAL A 66 -6.91 14.92 -11.68
CA VAL A 66 -7.41 16.18 -12.21
C VAL A 66 -8.93 16.16 -12.04
N PHE A 67 -9.43 17.09 -11.22
CA PHE A 67 -10.86 17.14 -10.86
C PHE A 67 -11.70 18.04 -11.77
N ARG A 68 -11.08 18.86 -12.63
CA ARG A 68 -11.77 19.90 -13.41
C ARG A 68 -11.19 20.03 -14.82
N GLY A 69 -12.06 20.35 -15.78
CA GLY A 69 -11.68 20.59 -17.18
C GLY A 69 -11.84 19.34 -18.06
N LYS A 70 -11.51 19.49 -19.35
CA LYS A 70 -11.61 18.41 -20.36
C LYS A 70 -10.68 17.23 -20.06
N ASP A 71 -9.63 17.45 -19.27
CA ASP A 71 -8.64 16.44 -18.88
C ASP A 71 -8.94 15.79 -17.52
N ALA A 72 -10.16 15.95 -16.99
CA ALA A 72 -10.56 15.32 -15.74
C ALA A 72 -10.46 13.79 -15.85
N ASN A 73 -9.73 13.17 -14.92
CA ASN A 73 -9.36 11.74 -15.00
C ASN A 73 -9.84 10.90 -13.81
N TRP A 74 -10.63 11.49 -12.92
CA TRP A 74 -11.18 10.84 -11.74
C TRP A 74 -12.63 11.28 -11.54
N LEU A 75 -13.50 10.30 -11.26
CA LEU A 75 -14.91 10.52 -11.01
C LEU A 75 -15.25 10.10 -9.57
N PRO A 76 -15.94 10.95 -8.80
CA PRO A 76 -16.35 10.58 -7.45
C PRO A 76 -17.40 9.45 -7.48
N PRO A 77 -17.42 8.58 -6.45
CA PRO A 77 -18.47 7.59 -6.29
C PRO A 77 -19.86 8.25 -6.32
N GLY A 78 -20.77 7.76 -7.17
CA GLY A 78 -22.12 8.30 -7.31
C GLY A 78 -22.29 9.39 -8.38
N TYR A 79 -21.21 9.81 -9.05
CA TYR A 79 -21.28 10.73 -10.17
C TYR A 79 -21.65 9.98 -11.46
N LYS A 80 -22.78 10.33 -12.08
CA LYS A 80 -23.23 9.79 -13.37
C LYS A 80 -23.00 10.83 -14.46
N ILE A 81 -22.21 10.47 -15.47
CA ILE A 81 -22.01 11.31 -16.66
C ILE A 81 -23.01 10.85 -17.72
N ASN A 82 -23.67 11.80 -18.38
CA ASN A 82 -24.55 11.51 -19.52
C ASN A 82 -23.72 10.88 -20.64
N GLU A 83 -24.19 9.78 -21.22
CA GLU A 83 -23.45 8.83 -22.06
C GLU A 83 -22.78 9.42 -23.32
N THR A 84 -23.00 10.70 -23.63
CA THR A 84 -22.51 11.36 -24.83
C THR A 84 -21.04 11.82 -24.80
N GLU A 85 -20.34 11.78 -23.65
CA GLU A 85 -18.98 12.34 -23.52
C GLU A 85 -17.87 11.34 -23.11
N LEU A 86 -18.18 10.04 -22.94
CA LEU A 86 -17.18 9.04 -22.54
C LEU A 86 -17.07 7.92 -23.58
N THR A 87 -16.02 7.94 -24.38
CA THR A 87 -15.59 6.81 -25.22
C THR A 87 -15.11 5.59 -24.41
N THR A 88 -15.04 5.69 -23.08
CA THR A 88 -14.63 4.61 -22.19
C THR A 88 -15.42 4.71 -20.90
N GLY A 89 -16.50 3.94 -20.77
CA GLY A 89 -17.35 3.82 -19.58
C GLY A 89 -16.66 3.18 -18.36
N GLN A 90 -15.41 3.54 -18.10
CA GLN A 90 -14.63 3.02 -16.98
C GLN A 90 -14.54 4.05 -15.86
N GLN A 91 -15.11 3.69 -14.71
CA GLN A 91 -15.14 4.48 -13.47
C GLN A 91 -13.73 4.80 -12.93
N TYR A 92 -12.71 4.06 -13.38
CA TYR A 92 -11.30 4.25 -13.06
C TYR A 92 -10.46 4.11 -14.34
N SER A 93 -9.56 5.06 -14.60
CA SER A 93 -8.56 4.92 -15.67
C SER A 93 -7.72 3.66 -15.40
N HIS A 94 -7.58 2.75 -16.37
CA HIS A 94 -6.54 1.72 -16.29
C HIS A 94 -5.17 2.41 -16.21
N GLN A 95 -4.46 2.17 -15.12
CA GLN A 95 -3.15 2.75 -14.86
C GLN A 95 -2.10 1.64 -14.82
N ASN A 96 -1.05 1.80 -15.63
CA ASN A 96 0.14 0.95 -15.55
C ASN A 96 1.02 1.46 -14.40
N ALA A 97 0.77 0.93 -13.20
CA ALA A 97 1.55 1.23 -12.01
C ALA A 97 2.78 0.32 -11.92
N LYS A 98 3.95 0.89 -11.58
CA LYS A 98 5.13 0.11 -11.23
C LYS A 98 4.87 -0.68 -9.94
N ARG A 99 5.42 -1.89 -9.81
CA ARG A 99 5.32 -2.70 -8.57
C ARG A 99 5.73 -1.91 -7.32
N LYS A 100 6.76 -1.08 -7.46
CA LYS A 100 7.22 -0.17 -6.41
C LYS A 100 6.09 0.71 -5.85
N ALA A 101 5.25 1.30 -6.70
CA ALA A 101 4.16 2.16 -6.25
C ALA A 101 3.14 1.44 -5.35
N PHE A 102 2.97 0.12 -5.49
CA PHE A 102 2.15 -0.66 -4.57
C PHE A 102 2.85 -0.91 -3.23
N SER A 103 4.17 -1.10 -3.24
CA SER A 103 4.99 -1.18 -2.02
C SER A 103 4.87 0.11 -1.23
N ASP A 104 5.16 1.23 -1.89
CA ASP A 104 5.14 2.58 -1.31
C ASP A 104 3.73 2.89 -0.74
N MET A 105 2.66 2.47 -1.44
CA MET A 105 1.28 2.58 -0.96
C MET A 105 1.01 1.75 0.30
N ILE A 106 1.49 0.50 0.36
CA ILE A 106 1.31 -0.34 1.55
C ILE A 106 2.06 0.23 2.74
N GLU A 107 3.29 0.69 2.53
CA GLU A 107 4.10 1.38 3.55
C GLU A 107 3.37 2.65 4.03
N ALA A 108 2.88 3.48 3.11
CA ALA A 108 2.10 4.66 3.44
C ALA A 108 0.81 4.33 4.22
N PHE A 109 0.11 3.24 3.89
CA PHE A 109 -1.04 2.79 4.68
C PHE A 109 -0.63 2.43 6.11
N ILE A 110 0.44 1.68 6.30
CA ILE A 110 0.94 1.35 7.64
C ILE A 110 1.25 2.62 8.44
N GLY A 111 1.94 3.59 7.82
CA GLY A 111 2.22 4.90 8.43
C GLY A 111 0.95 5.67 8.78
N ALA A 112 -0.04 5.67 7.88
CA ALA A 112 -1.32 6.33 8.09
C ALA A 112 -2.14 5.67 9.22
N PHE A 113 -2.17 4.33 9.30
CA PHE A 113 -2.81 3.60 10.41
C PHE A 113 -2.15 3.92 11.75
N LEU A 114 -0.82 4.00 11.78
CA LEU A 114 -0.07 4.33 13.00
C LEU A 114 -0.39 5.73 13.52
N ILE A 115 -0.54 6.72 12.63
CA ILE A 115 -0.86 8.10 13.00
C ILE A 115 -2.35 8.27 13.32
N SER A 116 -3.24 7.65 12.56
CA SER A 116 -4.69 7.84 12.70
C SER A 116 -5.32 7.02 13.84
N THR A 117 -4.71 5.90 14.21
CA THR A 117 -5.26 4.99 15.22
C THR A 117 -4.27 4.77 16.36
N ASN A 118 -3.69 3.58 16.47
CA ASN A 118 -2.66 3.23 17.44
C ASN A 118 -1.85 2.04 16.91
N TYR A 119 -0.70 1.78 17.55
CA TYR A 119 0.19 0.70 17.11
C TYR A 119 -0.45 -0.69 17.19
N MET A 120 -1.37 -0.95 18.12
CA MET A 120 -2.04 -2.26 18.26
C MET A 120 -2.97 -2.53 17.06
N THR A 121 -3.72 -1.53 16.62
CA THR A 121 -4.56 -1.62 15.42
C THR A 121 -3.70 -1.76 14.17
N THR A 122 -2.59 -1.03 14.08
CA THR A 122 -1.62 -1.20 12.98
C THR A 122 -1.07 -2.62 12.93
N ILE A 123 -0.74 -3.22 14.07
CA ILE A 123 -0.27 -4.61 14.13
C ILE A 123 -1.37 -5.58 13.66
N LYS A 124 -2.64 -5.37 14.05
CA LYS A 124 -3.76 -6.17 13.55
C LYS A 124 -3.95 -6.01 12.04
N PHE A 125 -3.76 -4.81 11.50
CA PHE A 125 -3.78 -4.57 10.07
C PHE A 125 -2.64 -5.32 9.35
N MET A 126 -1.43 -5.30 9.91
CA MET A 126 -0.29 -6.04 9.37
C MET A 126 -0.49 -7.56 9.41
N ASP A 127 -1.07 -8.09 10.49
CA ASP A 127 -1.43 -9.51 10.61
C ASP A 127 -2.51 -9.91 9.59
N TRP A 128 -3.51 -9.04 9.38
CA TRP A 128 -4.48 -9.22 8.31
C TRP A 128 -3.83 -9.17 6.92
N LEU A 129 -2.85 -8.30 6.70
CA LEU A 129 -2.19 -8.12 5.41
C LEU A 129 -1.45 -9.40 4.98
N GLY A 130 -0.68 -10.02 5.89
CA GLY A 130 0.01 -11.30 5.70
C GLY A 130 1.51 -11.25 5.91
#